data_AF-A0A961J9H9-F1
#
_entry.id   AF-A0A961J9H9-F1
#
_cell.length_a   1.000
_cell.length_b   1.000
_cell.length_c   1.000
_cell.angle_alpha   90.00
_cell.angle_beta   90.00
_cell.angle_gamma   90.00
#
_symmetry.space_group_name_H-M   'P 1'
#
loop_
_entity.id
_entity.type
_entity.pdbx_description
1 polymer ?
#
loop_
_entity_poly.entity_id
_entity_poly.type
_entity_poly.pdbx_seq_one_letter_code
_entity_poly.pdbx_strand_id
1 'polypeptide(L)' 'MAYATELRSARQGFVADRIHAIVESFRKARIQNRVYKQTLTELRSLNTRELADLGISAAEIPHIAREAALMAA' A
#
# COMPACT_ATOMS: atom_id res chain seq x y z
N MET A 1 -1.25 -33.81 32.75
CA MET A 1 -2.07 -32.67 32.27
C MET A 1 -1.19 -31.49 31.79
N ALA A 2 -0.23 -31.72 30.88
CA ALA A 2 0.67 -30.67 30.34
C ALA A 2 0.42 -30.33 28.86
N TYR A 3 -0.14 -31.26 28.08
CA TYR A 3 -0.43 -31.07 26.65
C TYR A 3 -1.66 -30.17 26.35
N ALA A 4 -2.45 -29.84 27.37
CA ALA A 4 -3.67 -29.03 27.20
C ALA A 4 -3.41 -27.51 27.33
N THR A 5 -2.19 -27.10 27.71
CA THR A 5 -1.81 -25.69 27.87
C THR A 5 -1.14 -25.14 26.61
N GLU A 6 -0.32 -25.94 25.91
CA GLU A 6 0.28 -25.57 24.63
C GLU A 6 -0.76 -25.33 23.53
N LEU A 7 -1.79 -26.18 23.41
CA LEU A 7 -2.87 -26.01 22.43
C LEU A 7 -3.69 -24.74 22.64
N ARG A 8 -3.79 -24.24 23.88
CA ARG A 8 -4.49 -22.98 24.20
C ARG A 8 -3.62 -21.77 23.92
N SER A 9 -2.35 -21.81 24.29
CA SER A 9 -1.40 -20.73 24.00
C SER A 9 -1.15 -20.57 22.49
N ALA A 10 -1.02 -21.67 21.75
CA ALA A 10 -0.86 -21.66 20.29
C ALA A 10 -2.11 -21.15 19.55
N ARG A 11 -3.33 -21.49 19.99
CA ARG A 11 -4.58 -20.95 19.41
C ARG A 11 -4.78 -19.46 19.71
N GLN A 12 -4.38 -19.02 20.90
CA GLN A 12 -4.57 -17.64 21.32
C GLN A 12 -3.55 -16.69 20.66
N GLY A 13 -2.31 -17.15 20.43
CA GLY A 13 -1.33 -16.46 19.59
C GLY A 13 -1.74 -16.42 18.12
N PHE A 14 -2.18 -17.55 17.55
CA PHE A 14 -2.53 -17.65 16.12
C PHE A 14 -3.63 -16.68 15.69
N VAL A 15 -4.69 -16.49 16.50
CA VAL A 15 -5.77 -15.55 16.15
C VAL A 15 -5.29 -14.10 16.28
N ALA A 16 -4.53 -13.77 17.32
CA ALA A 16 -3.96 -12.44 17.50
C ALA A 16 -2.99 -12.07 16.36
N ASP A 17 -2.12 -13.00 15.96
CA ASP A 17 -1.15 -12.82 14.87
C ASP A 17 -1.85 -12.61 13.52
N ARG A 18 -2.94 -13.34 13.27
CA ARG A 18 -3.77 -13.16 12.07
C ARG A 18 -4.43 -11.79 12.01
N ILE A 19 -4.98 -11.31 13.14
CA ILE A 19 -5.57 -9.98 13.23
C ILE A 19 -4.49 -8.92 12.99
N HIS A 20 -3.32 -9.06 13.61
CA HIS A 20 -2.19 -8.16 13.37
C HIS A 20 -1.79 -8.11 11.89
N ALA A 21 -1.65 -9.26 11.21
CA ALA A 21 -1.32 -9.32 9.79
C ALA A 21 -2.40 -8.66 8.90
N ILE A 22 -3.67 -8.79 9.25
CA ILE A 22 -4.77 -8.12 8.52
C ILE A 22 -4.69 -6.60 8.72
N VAL A 23 -4.47 -6.13 9.95
CA VAL A 23 -4.35 -4.69 10.24
C VAL A 23 -3.13 -4.10 9.54
N GLU A 24 -1.99 -4.79 9.53
CA GLU A 24 -0.80 -4.34 8.82
C GLU A 24 -1.01 -4.28 7.31
N SER A 25 -1.59 -5.31 6.71
CA SER A 25 -1.89 -5.31 5.27
C SER A 25 -2.87 -4.21 4.89
N PHE A 26 -3.89 -3.96 5.72
CA PHE A 26 -4.81 -2.84 5.54
C PHE A 26 -4.12 -1.49 5.65
N ARG A 27 -3.23 -1.31 6.63
CA ARG A 27 -2.45 -0.08 6.79
C ARG A 27 -1.57 0.18 5.57
N LYS A 28 -0.87 -0.84 5.07
CA LYS A 28 -0.06 -0.77 3.85
C LYS A 28 -0.93 -0.39 2.65
N ALA A 29 -2.04 -1.10 2.43
CA ALA A 29 -2.96 -0.81 1.34
C ALA A 29 -3.52 0.63 1.40
N ARG A 30 -3.79 1.15 2.60
CA ARG A 30 -4.26 2.54 2.78
C ARG A 30 -3.19 3.56 2.39
N ILE A 31 -1.92 3.32 2.76
CA ILE A 31 -0.80 4.19 2.39
C ILE A 31 -0.60 4.17 0.87
N GLN A 32 -0.55 2.98 0.25
CA GLN A 32 -0.43 2.82 -1.20
C GLN A 32 -1.54 3.59 -1.95
N ASN A 33 -2.80 3.41 -1.53
CA ASN A 33 -3.93 4.09 -2.16
C ASN A 33 -3.88 5.62 -2.01
N ARG A 34 -3.39 6.11 -0.86
CA ARG A 34 -3.22 7.56 -0.64
C ARG A 34 -2.17 8.12 -1.59
N VAL A 35 -0.99 7.48 -1.66
CA VAL A 35 0.11 7.92 -2.53
C VAL A 35 -0.31 7.85 -4.00
N TYR A 36 -0.92 6.75 -4.43
CA TYR A 36 -1.45 6.61 -5.79
C TYR A 36 -2.36 7.78 -6.19
N LYS A 37 -3.37 8.07 -5.37
CA LYS A 37 -4.34 9.14 -5.65
C LYS A 37 -3.70 10.52 -5.63
N GLN A 38 -2.79 10.74 -4.70
CA GLN A 38 -2.06 11.99 -4.59
C GLN A 38 -1.21 12.23 -5.85
N THR A 39 -0.31 11.29 -6.18
CA THR A 39 0.56 11.38 -7.36
C THR A 39 -0.26 11.50 -8.65
N LEU A 40 -1.36 10.74 -8.77
CA LEU A 40 -2.25 10.83 -9.93
C LEU A 40 -2.88 12.22 -10.08
N THR A 41 -3.32 12.81 -8.96
CA THR A 41 -3.96 14.14 -8.97
C THR A 41 -2.92 15.23 -9.28
N GLU A 42 -1.75 15.16 -8.65
CA GLU A 42 -0.66 16.10 -8.87
C GLU A 42 -0.19 16.08 -10.33
N LEU A 43 0.12 14.89 -10.88
CA LEU A 43 0.56 14.76 -12.27
C LEU A 43 -0.53 15.16 -13.28
N ARG A 44 -1.81 14.91 -12.99
CA ARG A 44 -2.91 15.36 -13.85
C ARG A 44 -3.20 16.86 -13.74
N SER A 45 -2.75 17.50 -12.67
CA SER A 45 -2.88 18.96 -12.53
C SER A 45 -1.85 19.72 -13.37
N LEU A 46 -0.77 19.05 -13.78
CA LEU A 46 0.24 19.60 -14.68
C LEU A 46 -0.28 19.70 -16.11
N ASN A 47 0.18 20.72 -16.82
CA ASN A 47 -0.11 20.90 -18.24
C ASN A 47 0.80 20.05 -19.13
N THR A 48 0.47 19.95 -20.41
CA THR A 48 1.23 19.13 -21.38
C THR A 48 2.68 19.56 -21.55
N ARG A 49 3.00 20.84 -21.35
CA ARG A 49 4.37 21.36 -21.44
C ARG A 49 5.19 20.96 -20.21
N GLU A 50 4.63 21.13 -19.01
CA GLU A 50 5.27 20.71 -17.77
C GLU A 50 5.54 19.19 -17.76
N LEU A 51 4.59 18.40 -18.25
CA LEU A 51 4.77 16.97 -18.44
C LEU A 51 5.89 16.66 -19.46
N ALA A 52 5.93 17.39 -20.58
CA ALA A 52 6.97 17.22 -21.59
C ALA A 52 8.36 17.64 -21.09
N ASP A 53 8.45 18.69 -20.28
CA ASP A 53 9.69 19.16 -19.66
C ASP A 53 10.26 18.10 -18.69
N LEU A 54 9.37 17.34 -18.04
CA LEU A 54 9.73 16.16 -17.22
C LEU A 54 9.99 14.90 -18.06
N GLY A 55 9.73 14.93 -19.37
CA GLY A 55 9.83 13.77 -20.24
C GLY A 55 8.75 12.71 -20.01
N ILE A 56 7.61 13.11 -19.44
CA ILE A 56 6.50 12.20 -19.08
C ILE A 56 5.34 12.39 -20.07
N SER A 57 4.84 11.29 -20.63
CA SER A 57 3.58 11.28 -21.38
C SER A 57 2.37 11.16 -20.45
N ALA A 58 1.25 11.79 -20.82
CA ALA A 58 0.00 11.68 -20.06
C ALA A 58 -0.49 10.23 -19.89
N ALA A 59 -0.13 9.35 -20.82
CA ALA A 59 -0.44 7.92 -20.75
C ALA A 59 0.40 7.16 -19.70
N GLU A 60 1.55 7.71 -19.30
CA GLU A 60 2.45 7.11 -18.31
C GLU A 60 2.06 7.47 -16.87
N ILE A 61 1.28 8.54 -16.68
CA ILE A 61 0.83 9.01 -15.36
C ILE A 61 0.23 7.86 -14.50
N PRO A 62 -0.70 7.02 -14.99
CA PRO A 62 -1.25 5.93 -14.18
C PRO A 62 -0.20 4.88 -13.80
N HIS A 63 0.83 4.68 -14.66
CA HIS A 63 1.92 3.76 -14.39
C HIS A 63 2.85 4.31 -13.30
N ILE A 64 3.28 5.57 -13.43
CA ILE A 64 4.14 6.25 -12.46
C ILE A 64 3.45 6.34 -11.09
N ALA A 65 2.16 6.71 -11.06
CA ALA A 65 1.41 6.77 -9.81
C ALA A 65 1.34 5.41 -9.10
N ARG A 66 1.23 4.31 -9.87
CA ARG A 66 1.23 2.95 -9.32
C ARG A 66 2.61 2.54 -8.82
N GLU A 67 3.68 2.91 -9.52
CA GLU A 67 5.04 2.65 -9.08
C GLU A 67 5.38 3.42 -7.78
N ALA A 68 5.05 4.71 -7.72
CA ALA A 68 5.19 5.52 -6.52
C ALA A 68 4.43 4.91 -5.33
N ALA A 69 3.22 4.40 -5.56
CA ALA A 69 2.44 3.73 -4.53
C ALA A 69 3.10 2.44 -4.04
N LEU A 70 3.70 1.64 -4.92
CA LEU A 70 4.42 0.41 -4.56
C LEU A 70 5.67 0.69 -3.72
N MET A 71 6.39 1.79 -3.99
CA MET A 71 7.58 2.19 -3.24
C MET A 71 7.27 2.76 -1.84
N ALA A 72 6.03 3.20 -1.60
CA ALA A 72 5.63 3.87 -0.35
C ALA A 72 5.21 2.92 0.80
N ALA A 73 5.25 1.60 0.59
CA ALA A 73 4.70 0.60 1.51
C ALA A 73 5.73 -0.43 1.98
#